data_AF-A0AAV3ARR0-F1
#
_entry.id   AF-A0AAV3ARR0-F1
#
_cell.length_a   1.000
_cell.length_b   1.000
_cell.length_c   1.000
_cell.angle_alpha   90.00
_cell.angle_beta   90.00
_cell.angle_gamma   90.00
#
_symmetry.space_group_name_H-M   'P 1'
#
loop_
_entity.id
_entity.type
_entity.pdbx_description
1 polymer ?
#
loop_
_entity_poly.entity_id
_entity_poly.type
_entity_poly.pdbx_seq_one_letter_code
_entity_poly.pdbx_strand_id
1 'polypeptide(L)'
;MPPMQPPTSPINIECSSDTLLVRVNRDFYGNGILVQLSELSLGPQSCNPSPQSNDTTIVFLINVQDCGSTLQVTSDNVIYSSVLTYSPLNNAAIIRTNPAVVPIHCIFPRQGNVSIMAVEPTWAPFSTTAFSHDKLIFSLRLMTEDWNGQRSSSVFQLGQSFNIEASVITENHMNLILFVDSCVATVSPDPSSSPSYEIISYNGCLMDALKDDTSSAFRSPRIQPDKLQFTVEAFRFLDVEVSVIYITCILKAVSATQVPDSMNKACSYNRDRKSWSPLEGSSDICQCCNTGGCQQPSALGGRRVNVGRPRGFWKRHAVGHHTEKHYQAILGPLLVIGAEHQPAPRTGLSRVSRTTSEPQTLELWVLVAVASTSLVVAAVGVACIGKLLLNRFSHKAVEQ
;
A
#
# COMPACT_ATOMS: atom_id res chain seq x y z
N MET A 1 -15.89 -41.66 -17.03
CA MET A 1 -15.26 -40.62 -16.20
C MET A 1 -15.55 -40.95 -14.76
N PRO A 2 -14.54 -41.17 -13.91
CA PRO A 2 -14.79 -41.22 -12.47
C PRO A 2 -15.24 -39.83 -12.00
N PRO A 3 -16.15 -39.74 -11.01
CA PRO A 3 -16.64 -38.47 -10.52
C PRO A 3 -15.48 -37.67 -9.93
N MET A 4 -15.29 -36.43 -10.39
CA MET A 4 -14.43 -35.46 -9.72
C MET A 4 -14.96 -35.29 -8.30
N GLN A 5 -14.22 -35.81 -7.32
CA GLN A 5 -14.46 -35.45 -5.92
C GLN A 5 -14.36 -33.92 -5.80
N PRO A 6 -15.24 -33.28 -5.03
CA PRO A 6 -15.11 -31.85 -4.75
C PRO A 6 -13.71 -31.58 -4.17
N PRO A 7 -13.02 -30.51 -4.59
CA PRO A 7 -11.71 -30.21 -4.05
C PRO A 7 -11.83 -30.02 -2.54
N THR A 8 -11.25 -30.96 -1.78
CA THR A 8 -11.03 -30.78 -0.35
C THR A 8 -10.15 -29.54 -0.19
N SER A 9 -10.63 -28.54 0.56
CA SER A 9 -9.84 -27.34 0.84
C SER A 9 -8.46 -27.76 1.36
N PRO A 10 -7.35 -27.30 0.76
CA PRO A 10 -6.01 -27.67 1.22
C PRO A 10 -5.70 -27.09 2.61
N ILE A 11 -6.54 -26.19 3.11
CA ILE A 11 -6.36 -25.51 4.40
C ILE A 11 -7.65 -25.65 5.20
N ASN A 12 -7.51 -26.08 6.46
CA ASN A 12 -8.58 -26.06 7.46
C ASN A 12 -8.17 -25.15 8.63
N ILE A 13 -9.07 -24.26 9.04
CA ILE A 13 -8.83 -23.23 10.06
C ILE A 13 -9.88 -23.39 11.16
N GLU A 14 -9.42 -23.53 12.39
CA GLU A 14 -10.25 -23.64 13.59
C GLU A 14 -9.84 -22.56 14.60
N CYS A 15 -10.77 -21.64 14.89
CA CYS A 15 -10.60 -20.61 15.90
C CYS A 15 -11.32 -21.04 17.18
N SER A 16 -10.58 -21.32 18.24
CA SER A 16 -11.10 -21.56 19.59
C SER A 16 -11.11 -20.27 20.40
N SER A 17 -11.45 -20.32 21.69
CA SER A 17 -11.54 -19.14 22.58
C SER A 17 -10.28 -18.29 22.65
N ASP A 18 -9.11 -18.93 22.61
CA ASP A 18 -7.78 -18.32 22.81
C ASP A 18 -6.73 -18.83 21.82
N THR A 19 -7.04 -19.89 21.06
CA THR A 19 -6.12 -20.57 20.17
C THR A 19 -6.59 -20.57 18.71
N LEU A 20 -5.62 -20.45 17.80
CA LEU A 20 -5.77 -20.58 16.36
C LEU A 20 -5.07 -21.86 15.90
N LEU A 21 -5.84 -22.76 15.29
CA LEU A 21 -5.36 -24.01 14.73
C LEU A 21 -5.49 -23.99 13.21
N VAL A 22 -4.37 -24.04 12.51
CA VAL A 22 -4.31 -24.09 11.04
C VAL A 22 -3.72 -25.43 10.63
N ARG A 23 -4.48 -26.21 9.85
CA ARG A 23 -4.02 -27.46 9.25
C ARG A 23 -3.89 -27.28 7.74
N VAL A 24 -2.70 -27.53 7.22
CA VAL A 24 -2.37 -27.36 5.80
C VAL A 24 -2.01 -28.72 5.22
N ASN A 25 -2.69 -29.13 4.15
CA ASN A 25 -2.31 -30.32 3.38
C ASN A 25 -0.98 -30.03 2.67
N ARG A 26 -0.03 -30.96 2.79
CA ARG A 26 1.28 -30.83 2.16
C ARG A 26 1.22 -30.86 0.64
N ASP A 27 0.22 -31.50 0.05
CA ASP A 27 -0.11 -31.33 -1.36
C ASP A 27 -0.92 -30.04 -1.56
N PHE A 28 -0.30 -28.90 -1.21
CA PHE A 28 -0.95 -27.59 -1.10
C PHE A 28 -1.62 -27.15 -2.41
N TYR A 29 -1.02 -27.48 -3.55
CA TYR A 29 -1.51 -27.14 -4.89
C TYR A 29 -2.23 -28.30 -5.59
N GLY A 30 -2.33 -29.49 -4.98
CA GLY A 30 -2.93 -30.66 -5.60
C GLY A 30 -2.17 -31.18 -6.82
N ASN A 31 -0.86 -30.90 -6.91
CA ASN A 31 0.00 -31.26 -8.04
C ASN A 31 0.97 -32.42 -7.71
N GLY A 32 0.85 -33.01 -6.52
CA GLY A 32 1.69 -34.10 -6.05
C GLY A 32 3.06 -33.66 -5.54
N ILE A 33 3.37 -32.35 -5.56
CA ILE A 33 4.60 -31.80 -4.99
C ILE A 33 4.32 -31.39 -3.55
N LEU A 34 4.94 -32.10 -2.61
CA LEU A 34 4.75 -31.85 -1.18
C LEU A 34 5.57 -30.65 -0.72
N VAL A 35 4.91 -29.66 -0.13
CA VAL A 35 5.58 -28.49 0.47
C VAL A 35 6.34 -28.89 1.73
N GLN A 36 7.48 -28.24 1.97
CA GLN A 36 8.30 -28.47 3.16
C GLN A 36 7.81 -27.61 4.34
N LEU A 37 8.16 -28.01 5.57
CA LEU A 37 7.77 -27.26 6.76
C LEU A 37 8.38 -25.87 6.78
N SER A 38 9.63 -25.73 6.35
CA SER A 38 10.35 -24.45 6.29
C SER A 38 9.83 -23.50 5.21
N GLU A 39 9.00 -23.99 4.29
CA GLU A 39 8.38 -23.17 3.24
C GLU A 39 7.06 -22.56 3.69
N LEU A 40 6.53 -22.95 4.86
CA LEU A 40 5.30 -22.40 5.42
C LEU A 40 5.58 -21.66 6.73
N SER A 41 4.97 -20.50 6.86
CA SER A 41 5.04 -19.69 8.07
C SER A 41 3.70 -19.04 8.38
N LEU A 42 3.45 -18.77 9.67
CA LEU A 42 2.23 -18.14 10.14
C LEU A 42 2.49 -16.77 10.77
N GLY A 43 1.70 -15.79 10.36
CA GLY A 43 1.71 -14.42 10.85
C GLY A 43 2.88 -13.58 10.33
N PRO A 44 2.85 -12.26 10.56
CA PRO A 44 3.92 -11.33 10.17
C PRO A 44 5.29 -11.62 10.80
N GLN A 45 5.31 -12.34 11.92
CA GLN A 45 6.54 -12.74 12.60
C GLN A 45 7.12 -14.07 12.06
N SER A 46 6.51 -14.64 11.02
CA SER A 46 6.93 -15.89 10.38
C SER A 46 7.12 -17.05 11.37
N CYS A 47 6.10 -17.29 12.21
CA CYS A 47 6.14 -18.40 13.16
C CYS A 47 6.23 -19.75 12.44
N ASN A 48 7.04 -20.63 13.00
CA ASN A 48 7.28 -21.97 12.46
C ASN A 48 6.12 -22.94 12.77
N PRO A 49 5.96 -24.01 11.97
CA PRO A 49 4.98 -25.05 12.25
C PRO A 49 5.22 -25.76 13.59
N SER A 50 4.14 -26.30 14.15
CA SER A 50 4.14 -27.13 15.35
C SER A 50 4.84 -28.48 15.09
N PRO A 51 5.53 -29.06 16.10
CA PRO A 51 6.10 -30.40 16.02
C PRO A 51 5.06 -31.51 15.84
N GLN A 52 3.76 -31.21 15.98
CA GLN A 52 2.66 -32.16 15.72
C GLN A 52 2.40 -32.40 14.23
N SER A 53 3.14 -31.74 13.34
CA SER A 53 3.06 -31.94 11.89
C SER A 53 3.48 -33.36 11.49
N ASN A 54 2.87 -33.89 10.42
CA ASN A 54 3.15 -35.22 9.90
C ASN A 54 3.46 -35.19 8.38
N ASP A 55 3.59 -36.36 7.77
CA ASP A 55 4.00 -36.51 6.35
C ASP A 55 2.95 -36.02 5.35
N THR A 56 1.70 -35.79 5.78
CA THR A 56 0.60 -35.34 4.91
C THR A 56 0.08 -33.95 5.26
N THR A 57 0.24 -33.51 6.51
CA THR A 57 -0.38 -32.29 7.04
C THR A 57 0.59 -31.53 7.95
N ILE A 58 0.69 -30.23 7.71
CA ILE A 58 1.46 -29.28 8.50
C ILE A 58 0.49 -28.55 9.43
N VAL A 59 0.85 -28.44 10.70
CA VAL A 59 -0.03 -27.90 11.74
C VAL A 59 0.60 -26.67 12.37
N PHE A 60 -0.17 -25.60 12.51
CA PHE A 60 0.16 -24.46 13.36
C PHE A 60 -0.85 -24.40 14.51
N LEU A 61 -0.34 -24.32 15.74
CA LEU A 61 -1.15 -24.15 16.94
C LEU A 61 -0.53 -23.03 17.76
N ILE A 62 -1.18 -21.86 17.77
CA ILE A 62 -0.71 -20.65 18.44
C ILE A 62 -1.86 -20.01 19.21
N ASN A 63 -1.56 -19.10 20.14
CA ASN A 63 -2.61 -18.22 20.66
C ASN A 63 -3.04 -17.24 19.56
N VAL A 64 -4.30 -16.84 19.56
CA VAL A 64 -4.86 -15.96 18.51
C VAL A 64 -4.17 -14.58 18.50
N GLN A 65 -3.55 -14.17 19.60
CA GLN A 65 -2.84 -12.89 19.74
C GLN A 65 -1.35 -12.97 19.34
N ASP A 66 -0.81 -14.18 19.20
CA ASP A 66 0.62 -14.38 18.97
C ASP A 66 0.97 -14.23 17.47
N CYS A 67 2.26 -14.35 17.17
CA CYS A 67 2.81 -14.33 15.81
C CYS A 67 2.55 -13.04 15.02
N GLY A 68 2.33 -11.93 15.73
CA GLY A 68 2.05 -10.62 15.13
C GLY A 68 0.63 -10.49 14.57
N SER A 69 -0.32 -11.27 15.07
CA SER A 69 -1.73 -11.15 14.70
C SER A 69 -2.27 -9.76 15.05
N THR A 70 -3.07 -9.17 14.16
CA THR A 70 -3.66 -7.85 14.35
C THR A 70 -5.04 -7.95 15.03
N LEU A 71 -5.38 -6.96 15.85
CA LEU A 71 -6.64 -6.89 16.57
C LEU A 71 -7.49 -5.72 16.05
N GLN A 72 -8.71 -6.03 15.63
CA GLN A 72 -9.73 -5.06 15.28
C GLN A 72 -10.95 -5.24 16.19
N VAL A 73 -11.39 -4.16 16.83
CA VAL A 73 -12.57 -4.16 17.69
C VAL A 73 -13.71 -3.42 16.99
N THR A 74 -14.85 -4.07 16.88
CA THR A 74 -16.08 -3.48 16.34
C THR A 74 -17.13 -3.37 17.45
N SER A 75 -18.31 -2.83 17.13
CA SER A 75 -19.44 -2.77 18.06
C SER A 75 -19.79 -4.15 18.60
N ASP A 76 -19.81 -5.14 17.71
CA ASP A 76 -20.38 -6.46 17.96
C ASP A 76 -19.34 -7.57 18.03
N ASN A 77 -18.19 -7.39 17.39
CA ASN A 77 -17.16 -8.42 17.25
C ASN A 77 -15.75 -7.94 17.59
N VAL A 78 -14.92 -8.87 18.04
CA VAL A 78 -13.47 -8.79 18.15
C VAL A 78 -12.89 -9.67 17.05
N ILE A 79 -12.11 -9.08 16.15
CA ILE A 79 -11.58 -9.75 14.96
C ILE A 79 -10.06 -9.81 15.09
N TYR A 80 -9.53 -11.01 15.10
CA TYR A 80 -8.10 -11.25 14.99
C TYR A 80 -7.76 -11.65 13.56
N SER A 81 -6.74 -11.00 12.99
CA SER A 81 -6.31 -11.28 11.63
C SER A 81 -4.85 -11.69 11.58
N SER A 82 -4.57 -12.73 10.80
CA SER A 82 -3.24 -13.28 10.59
C SER A 82 -3.09 -13.72 9.14
N VAL A 83 -1.92 -14.24 8.79
CA VAL A 83 -1.58 -14.58 7.40
C VAL A 83 -0.79 -15.88 7.35
N LEU A 84 -1.22 -16.84 6.53
CA LEU A 84 -0.41 -18.01 6.21
C LEU A 84 0.37 -17.72 4.94
N THR A 85 1.69 -17.86 5.01
CA THR A 85 2.60 -17.56 3.91
C THR A 85 3.32 -18.82 3.46
N TYR A 86 3.21 -19.12 2.17
CA TYR A 86 4.02 -20.11 1.48
C TYR A 86 5.14 -19.41 0.70
N SER A 87 6.38 -19.71 1.08
CA SER A 87 7.61 -19.18 0.50
C SER A 87 8.47 -20.35 0.01
N PRO A 88 8.45 -20.66 -1.30
CA PRO A 88 9.24 -21.76 -1.84
C PRO A 88 10.74 -21.51 -1.68
N LEU A 89 11.52 -22.57 -1.42
CA LEU A 89 12.98 -22.46 -1.33
C LEU A 89 13.59 -22.19 -2.72
N ASN A 90 14.00 -20.94 -2.95
CA ASN A 90 14.64 -20.52 -4.19
C ASN A 90 16.17 -20.73 -4.13
N ASN A 91 16.67 -21.80 -4.75
CA ASN A 91 18.10 -22.12 -4.78
C ASN A 91 18.82 -21.72 -6.09
N ALA A 92 18.18 -20.93 -6.96
CA ALA A 92 18.74 -20.60 -8.29
C ALA A 92 18.26 -19.24 -8.81
N ALA A 93 18.91 -18.73 -9.86
CA ALA A 93 18.55 -17.50 -10.58
C ALA A 93 17.20 -17.56 -11.33
N ILE A 94 16.34 -18.54 -11.03
CA ILE A 94 15.05 -18.79 -11.68
C ILE A 94 13.99 -19.07 -10.61
N ILE A 95 12.79 -18.51 -10.81
CA ILE A 95 11.60 -18.77 -9.98
C ILE A 95 10.72 -19.77 -10.74
N ARG A 96 10.39 -20.90 -10.10
CA ARG A 96 9.51 -21.94 -10.68
C ARG A 96 8.11 -21.94 -10.08
N THR A 97 8.00 -21.49 -8.83
CA THR A 97 6.76 -21.46 -8.07
C THR A 97 6.66 -20.09 -7.43
N ASN A 98 5.50 -19.45 -7.58
CA ASN A 98 5.25 -18.17 -6.92
C ASN A 98 4.91 -18.41 -5.44
N PRO A 99 5.35 -17.53 -4.54
CA PRO A 99 4.84 -17.51 -3.18
C PRO A 99 3.32 -17.37 -3.17
N ALA A 100 2.69 -17.89 -2.12
CA ALA A 100 1.25 -17.77 -1.93
C ALA A 100 0.93 -17.27 -0.52
N VAL A 101 -0.14 -16.51 -0.42
CA VAL A 101 -0.61 -15.98 0.86
C VAL A 101 -2.09 -16.23 1.02
N VAL A 102 -2.44 -16.67 2.24
CA VAL A 102 -3.82 -16.89 2.64
C VAL A 102 -4.12 -16.03 3.88
N PRO A 103 -4.95 -14.97 3.73
CA PRO A 103 -5.44 -14.20 4.87
C PRO A 103 -6.33 -15.07 5.77
N ILE A 104 -6.17 -14.92 7.09
CA ILE A 104 -6.92 -15.65 8.11
C ILE A 104 -7.62 -14.64 9.01
N HIS A 105 -8.92 -14.84 9.26
CA HIS A 105 -9.72 -14.02 10.15
C HIS A 105 -10.46 -14.89 11.16
N CYS A 106 -10.23 -14.67 12.46
CA CYS A 106 -11.01 -15.24 13.55
C CYS A 106 -11.92 -14.16 14.13
N ILE A 107 -13.24 -14.37 14.04
CA ILE A 107 -14.26 -13.40 14.45
C ILE A 107 -14.94 -13.92 15.71
N PHE A 108 -14.85 -13.18 16.80
CA PHE A 108 -15.48 -13.51 18.07
C PHE A 108 -16.53 -12.46 18.44
N PRO A 109 -17.70 -12.85 18.98
CA PRO A 109 -18.65 -11.89 19.49
C PRO A 109 -18.05 -11.15 20.69
N ARG A 110 -18.16 -9.83 20.72
CA ARG A 110 -17.63 -8.97 21.77
C ARG A 110 -18.40 -9.13 23.09
N GLN A 111 -19.69 -9.43 22.98
CA GLN A 111 -20.58 -9.66 24.11
C GLN A 111 -21.04 -11.12 24.10
N GLY A 112 -20.91 -11.79 25.23
CA GLY A 112 -21.36 -13.16 25.42
C GLY A 112 -22.38 -13.23 26.54
N ASN A 113 -23.41 -14.05 26.38
CA ASN A 113 -24.34 -14.32 27.47
C ASN A 113 -23.68 -15.27 28.46
N VAL A 114 -23.45 -14.80 29.69
CA VAL A 114 -22.93 -15.64 30.77
C VAL A 114 -24.11 -16.11 31.59
N SER A 115 -24.53 -17.35 31.39
CA SER A 115 -25.53 -17.97 32.28
C SER A 115 -24.85 -18.41 33.57
N ILE A 116 -25.05 -17.66 34.65
CA ILE A 116 -24.76 -18.13 36.01
C ILE A 116 -25.89 -19.08 36.42
N MET A 117 -25.57 -20.32 36.80
CA MET A 117 -26.55 -21.17 37.49
C MET A 117 -27.00 -20.48 38.78
N ALA A 118 -28.31 -20.54 39.07
CA ALA A 118 -28.98 -19.76 40.11
C ALA A 118 -28.17 -19.62 41.41
N VAL A 119 -27.70 -18.40 41.67
CA VAL A 119 -27.17 -18.00 42.97
C VAL A 119 -28.31 -17.29 43.70
N GLU A 120 -28.69 -17.81 44.87
CA GLU A 120 -29.61 -17.12 45.78
C GLU A 120 -28.85 -15.94 46.42
N PRO A 121 -29.15 -14.67 46.07
CA PRO A 121 -28.33 -13.55 46.51
C PRO A 121 -28.73 -13.17 47.93
N THR A 122 -27.86 -13.41 48.91
CA THR A 122 -28.14 -13.06 50.31
C THR A 122 -27.75 -11.63 50.72
N TRP A 123 -27.06 -10.82 49.91
CA TRP A 123 -26.44 -9.57 50.40
C TRP A 123 -26.92 -8.29 49.69
N ALA A 124 -27.08 -7.23 50.49
CA ALA A 124 -27.48 -5.88 50.10
C ALA A 124 -26.55 -5.28 49.02
N PRO A 125 -27.06 -4.45 48.10
CA PRO A 125 -26.30 -3.99 46.96
C PRO A 125 -25.18 -3.04 47.41
N PHE A 126 -23.95 -3.56 47.41
CA PHE A 126 -22.78 -2.70 47.25
C PHE A 126 -22.85 -2.14 45.83
N SER A 127 -23.17 -0.84 45.70
CA SER A 127 -23.02 -0.14 44.44
C SER A 127 -21.53 -0.07 44.13
N THR A 128 -21.02 -1.01 43.34
CA THR A 128 -19.75 -0.82 42.66
C THR A 128 -19.99 0.21 41.57
N THR A 129 -19.66 1.47 41.86
CA THR A 129 -19.30 2.41 40.79
C THR A 129 -18.03 1.86 40.16
N ALA A 130 -18.18 0.90 39.24
CA ALA A 130 -17.14 0.59 38.29
C ALA A 130 -16.97 1.84 37.44
N PHE A 131 -16.06 2.72 37.86
CA PHE A 131 -15.55 3.80 37.03
C PHE A 131 -14.93 3.11 35.80
N SER A 132 -15.70 2.99 34.72
CA SER A 132 -15.11 2.66 33.42
C SER A 132 -14.18 3.82 33.11
N HIS A 133 -12.87 3.56 33.13
CA HIS A 133 -11.93 4.53 32.60
C HIS A 133 -12.42 4.91 31.21
N ASP A 134 -12.59 6.22 30.95
CA ASP A 134 -13.02 6.82 29.69
C ASP A 134 -12.20 6.28 28.49
N LYS A 135 -12.54 5.10 27.99
CA LYS A 135 -11.78 4.36 26.99
C LYS A 135 -12.53 4.41 25.67
N LEU A 136 -12.18 5.40 24.86
CA LEU A 136 -12.58 5.45 23.46
C LEU A 136 -11.95 4.28 22.72
N ILE A 137 -12.77 3.51 22.02
CA ILE A 137 -12.31 2.38 21.20
C ILE A 137 -12.38 2.82 19.75
N PHE A 138 -11.22 2.96 19.12
CA PHE A 138 -11.10 3.33 17.72
C PHE A 138 -10.97 2.09 16.85
N SER A 139 -11.55 2.12 15.65
CA SER A 139 -11.49 1.01 14.71
C SER A 139 -11.42 1.49 13.26
N LEU A 140 -10.72 0.70 12.44
CA LEU A 140 -10.75 0.80 10.99
C LEU A 140 -11.50 -0.41 10.45
N ARG A 141 -12.38 -0.18 9.47
CA ARG A 141 -13.16 -1.24 8.82
C ARG A 141 -13.03 -1.11 7.31
N LEU A 142 -12.94 -2.25 6.66
CA LEU A 142 -13.02 -2.33 5.21
C LEU A 142 -14.49 -2.45 4.81
N MET A 143 -14.96 -1.53 3.98
CA MET A 143 -16.34 -1.43 3.55
C MET A 143 -16.52 -1.98 2.13
N THR A 144 -17.74 -2.35 1.80
CA THR A 144 -18.14 -2.71 0.44
C THR A 144 -18.12 -1.48 -0.49
N GLU A 145 -18.19 -1.70 -1.81
CA GLU A 145 -18.21 -0.61 -2.81
C GLU A 145 -19.40 0.34 -2.66
N ASP A 146 -20.53 -0.20 -2.21
CA ASP A 146 -21.77 0.53 -1.94
C ASP A 146 -21.86 1.10 -0.51
N TRP A 147 -20.84 0.89 0.35
CA TRP A 147 -20.80 1.34 1.75
C TRP A 147 -21.93 0.80 2.66
N ASN A 148 -22.62 -0.26 2.23
CA ASN A 148 -23.75 -0.82 2.99
C ASN A 148 -23.33 -1.79 4.09
N GLY A 149 -22.10 -2.29 4.07
CA GLY A 149 -21.62 -3.21 5.08
C GLY A 149 -20.11 -3.39 5.08
N GLN A 150 -19.65 -4.19 6.03
CA GLN A 150 -18.26 -4.61 6.10
C GLN A 150 -17.98 -5.62 4.99
N ARG A 151 -16.89 -5.39 4.25
CA ARG A 151 -16.41 -6.32 3.23
C ARG A 151 -15.80 -7.55 3.90
N SER A 152 -16.18 -8.73 3.43
CA SER A 152 -15.70 -10.02 3.95
C SER A 152 -14.34 -10.44 3.38
N SER A 153 -14.00 -10.01 2.17
CA SER A 153 -12.73 -10.33 1.50
C SER A 153 -11.69 -9.23 1.71
N SER A 154 -10.52 -9.63 2.18
CA SER A 154 -9.30 -8.82 2.26
C SER A 154 -8.44 -8.89 0.99
N VAL A 155 -8.95 -9.49 -0.09
CA VAL A 155 -8.27 -9.63 -1.38
C VAL A 155 -8.75 -8.56 -2.36
N PHE A 156 -7.78 -7.92 -3.02
CA PHE A 156 -7.95 -6.83 -3.97
C PHE A 156 -7.17 -7.06 -5.25
N GLN A 157 -7.64 -6.46 -6.33
CA GLN A 157 -6.87 -6.31 -7.56
C GLN A 157 -6.36 -4.88 -7.71
N LEU A 158 -5.21 -4.70 -8.38
CA LEU A 158 -4.76 -3.35 -8.77
C LEU A 158 -5.86 -2.65 -9.60
N GLY A 159 -6.11 -1.37 -9.29
CA GLY A 159 -7.19 -0.57 -9.86
C GLY A 159 -8.52 -0.67 -9.10
N GLN A 160 -8.65 -1.56 -8.11
CA GLN A 160 -9.74 -1.49 -7.12
C GLN A 160 -9.41 -0.46 -6.04
N SER A 161 -10.39 -0.07 -5.22
CA SER A 161 -10.18 0.85 -4.10
C SER A 161 -10.43 0.17 -2.75
N PHE A 162 -9.60 0.47 -1.77
CA PHE A 162 -9.86 0.24 -0.36
C PHE A 162 -10.87 1.28 0.13
N ASN A 163 -12.09 0.84 0.42
CA ASN A 163 -13.09 1.70 1.08
C ASN A 163 -12.92 1.54 2.58
N ILE A 164 -12.40 2.58 3.23
CA ILE A 164 -12.02 2.52 4.64
C ILE A 164 -12.97 3.41 5.46
N GLU A 165 -13.59 2.81 6.47
CA GLU A 165 -14.34 3.53 7.50
C GLU A 165 -13.53 3.53 8.80
N ALA A 166 -13.13 4.72 9.24
CA ALA A 166 -12.66 4.95 10.60
C ALA A 166 -13.88 5.25 11.49
N SER A 167 -13.93 4.66 12.68
CA SER A 167 -15.00 4.89 13.65
C SER A 167 -14.47 4.91 15.09
N VAL A 168 -15.17 5.62 15.97
CA VAL A 168 -14.94 5.58 17.41
C VAL A 168 -16.20 5.13 18.14
N ILE A 169 -16.08 4.11 18.97
CA ILE A 169 -17.18 3.66 19.84
C ILE A 169 -17.20 4.58 21.06
N THR A 170 -18.30 5.30 21.22
CA THR A 170 -18.52 6.28 22.30
C THR A 170 -19.55 5.74 23.29
N GLU A 171 -19.14 4.83 24.18
CA GLU A 171 -20.01 4.39 25.28
C GLU A 171 -20.03 5.45 26.39
N ASN A 172 -21.18 6.08 26.61
CA ASN A 172 -21.39 7.11 27.65
C ASN A 172 -20.47 8.34 27.58
N HIS A 173 -20.04 8.73 26.37
CA HIS A 173 -19.27 9.95 26.15
C HIS A 173 -20.12 11.09 25.57
N MET A 174 -19.63 12.33 25.73
CA MET A 174 -20.16 13.48 25.00
C MET A 174 -20.07 13.27 23.48
N ASN A 175 -20.88 13.96 22.69
CA ASN A 175 -20.82 13.83 21.22
C ASN A 175 -19.41 14.20 20.71
N LEU A 176 -18.75 13.24 20.07
CA LEU A 176 -17.44 13.41 19.47
C LEU A 176 -17.52 13.43 17.95
N ILE A 177 -16.60 14.16 17.33
CA ILE A 177 -16.33 14.10 15.89
C ILE A 177 -14.96 13.45 15.67
N LEU A 178 -14.89 12.54 14.70
CA LEU A 178 -13.69 11.77 14.38
C LEU A 178 -12.88 12.41 13.25
N PHE A 179 -11.57 12.47 13.46
CA PHE A 179 -10.55 12.82 12.48
C PHE A 179 -9.49 11.73 12.36
N VAL A 180 -8.81 11.70 11.22
CA VAL A 180 -7.66 10.84 10.95
C VAL A 180 -6.45 11.77 10.81
N ASP A 181 -5.50 11.69 11.74
CA ASP A 181 -4.32 12.57 11.71
C ASP A 181 -3.33 12.10 10.64
N SER A 182 -3.03 10.80 10.63
CA SER A 182 -2.13 10.17 9.66
C SER A 182 -2.49 8.71 9.43
N CYS A 183 -2.10 8.19 8.26
CA CYS A 183 -2.18 6.78 7.91
C CYS A 183 -0.93 6.39 7.12
N VAL A 184 -0.27 5.32 7.54
CA VAL A 184 0.91 4.76 6.89
C VAL A 184 0.61 3.31 6.50
N ALA A 185 0.92 2.96 5.27
CA ALA A 185 0.90 1.60 4.79
C ALA A 185 2.29 0.96 4.89
N THR A 186 2.33 -0.30 5.27
CA THR A 186 3.55 -1.10 5.48
C THR A 186 3.31 -2.56 5.11
N VAL A 187 4.37 -3.35 5.00
CA VAL A 187 4.30 -4.81 4.75
C VAL A 187 4.11 -5.65 6.01
N SER A 188 4.20 -5.02 7.18
CA SER A 188 3.97 -5.63 8.49
C SER A 188 3.10 -4.72 9.38
N PRO A 189 2.52 -5.22 10.48
CA PRO A 189 1.75 -4.39 11.41
C PRO A 189 2.54 -3.26 12.08
N ASP A 190 3.88 -3.31 12.05
CA ASP A 190 4.72 -2.25 12.58
C ASP A 190 4.72 -1.05 11.63
N PRO A 191 4.20 0.13 12.03
CA PRO A 191 4.13 1.33 11.20
C PRO A 191 5.51 1.93 10.88
N SER A 192 6.56 1.52 11.60
CA SER A 192 7.94 1.96 11.35
C SER A 192 8.71 1.03 10.40
N SER A 193 8.09 -0.08 9.97
CA SER A 193 8.72 -1.03 9.06
C SER A 193 8.88 -0.46 7.65
N SER A 194 9.91 -0.94 6.95
CA SER A 194 10.20 -0.59 5.56
C SER A 194 9.88 -1.77 4.64
N PRO A 195 9.31 -1.54 3.44
CA PRO A 195 8.93 -0.23 2.88
C PRO A 195 7.67 0.34 3.53
N SER A 196 7.57 1.68 3.57
CA SER A 196 6.41 2.41 4.07
C SER A 196 5.90 3.44 3.06
N TYR A 197 4.60 3.73 3.11
CA TYR A 197 3.93 4.70 2.24
C TYR A 197 2.93 5.54 3.04
N GLU A 198 3.08 6.86 3.00
CA GLU A 198 2.17 7.79 3.69
C GLU A 198 0.93 8.05 2.84
N ILE A 199 -0.22 7.52 3.28
CA ILE A 199 -1.52 7.74 2.62
C ILE A 199 -2.11 9.07 3.07
N ILE A 200 -2.14 9.29 4.39
CA ILE A 200 -2.63 10.50 5.04
C ILE A 200 -1.52 11.04 5.92
N SER A 201 -1.24 12.34 5.80
CA SER A 201 -0.19 13.02 6.57
C SER A 201 -0.65 14.42 6.96
N TYR A 202 0.17 15.14 7.73
CA TYR A 202 -0.07 16.54 8.09
C TYR A 202 -1.45 16.83 8.72
N ASN A 203 -1.90 15.99 9.66
CA ASN A 203 -3.16 16.14 10.39
C ASN A 203 -4.38 16.13 9.45
N GLY A 204 -4.51 15.07 8.63
CA GLY A 204 -5.69 14.85 7.78
C GLY A 204 -5.58 15.34 6.33
N CYS A 205 -4.38 15.55 5.79
CA CYS A 205 -4.18 15.74 4.35
C CYS A 205 -4.03 14.38 3.66
N LEU A 206 -4.98 14.01 2.78
CA LEU A 206 -4.92 12.76 2.01
C LEU A 206 -3.90 12.90 0.87
N MET A 207 -2.63 12.59 1.17
CA MET A 207 -1.49 12.79 0.28
C MET A 207 -1.53 11.87 -0.94
N ASP A 208 -2.14 10.69 -0.81
CA ASP A 208 -2.30 9.75 -1.92
C ASP A 208 -3.09 10.36 -3.09
N ALA A 209 -4.03 11.29 -2.82
CA ALA A 209 -4.81 11.99 -3.84
C ALA A 209 -3.98 12.85 -4.81
N LEU A 210 -2.73 13.17 -4.45
CA LEU A 210 -1.82 13.96 -5.30
C LEU A 210 -1.13 13.13 -6.40
N LYS A 211 -1.14 11.79 -6.33
CA LYS A 211 -0.38 10.93 -7.25
C LYS A 211 -1.12 10.68 -8.56
N ASP A 212 -0.52 10.98 -9.71
CA ASP A 212 -1.17 11.12 -11.03
C ASP A 212 -2.18 10.03 -11.47
N ASP A 213 -2.18 8.83 -10.89
CA ASP A 213 -3.08 7.72 -11.24
C ASP A 213 -4.16 7.40 -10.19
N THR A 214 -4.26 8.12 -9.07
CA THR A 214 -5.17 7.75 -7.97
C THR A 214 -6.51 8.51 -7.95
N SER A 215 -7.57 7.84 -7.52
CA SER A 215 -8.91 8.42 -7.27
C SER A 215 -9.25 8.58 -5.77
N SER A 216 -8.24 8.57 -4.91
CA SER A 216 -8.37 8.55 -3.45
C SER A 216 -8.92 9.87 -2.88
N ALA A 217 -9.95 9.79 -2.05
CA ALA A 217 -10.58 10.96 -1.45
C ALA A 217 -11.33 10.63 -0.15
N PHE A 218 -11.55 11.64 0.69
CA PHE A 218 -12.53 11.57 1.77
C PHE A 218 -13.93 11.64 1.17
N ARG A 219 -14.82 10.77 1.65
CA ARG A 219 -16.20 10.73 1.18
C ARG A 219 -16.98 11.91 1.74
N SER A 220 -17.50 12.75 0.85
CA SER A 220 -18.37 13.89 1.20
C SER A 220 -19.82 13.62 0.78
N PRO A 221 -20.83 14.00 1.59
CA PRO A 221 -20.72 14.56 2.94
C PRO A 221 -20.42 13.51 4.01
N ARG A 222 -20.00 13.95 5.20
CA ARG A 222 -19.89 13.09 6.38
C ARG A 222 -21.27 12.56 6.77
N ILE A 223 -21.39 11.24 6.95
CA ILE A 223 -22.66 10.60 7.31
C ILE A 223 -22.93 10.67 8.81
N GLN A 224 -21.91 10.44 9.66
CA GLN A 224 -22.03 10.47 11.14
C GLN A 224 -20.78 11.12 11.75
N PRO A 225 -20.90 11.94 12.82
CA PRO A 225 -19.75 12.64 13.42
C PRO A 225 -18.63 11.71 13.89
N ASP A 226 -18.99 10.58 14.49
CA ASP A 226 -18.09 9.56 15.03
C ASP A 226 -17.47 8.64 13.96
N LYS A 227 -17.77 8.89 12.67
CA LYS A 227 -17.25 8.14 11.53
C LYS A 227 -16.59 9.05 10.51
N LEU A 228 -15.52 8.57 9.91
CA LEU A 228 -14.85 9.21 8.78
C LEU A 228 -14.54 8.17 7.73
N GLN A 229 -15.04 8.39 6.51
CA GLN A 229 -14.94 7.45 5.40
C GLN A 229 -14.04 8.03 4.30
N PHE A 230 -13.15 7.21 3.77
CA PHE A 230 -12.26 7.58 2.68
C PHE A 230 -11.90 6.39 1.80
N THR A 231 -11.55 6.69 0.56
CA THR A 231 -11.09 5.71 -0.43
C THR A 231 -9.60 5.87 -0.65
N VAL A 232 -8.92 4.73 -0.83
CA VAL A 232 -7.52 4.66 -1.23
C VAL A 232 -7.42 3.66 -2.36
N GLU A 233 -6.82 4.03 -3.49
CA GLU A 233 -6.64 3.08 -4.59
C GLU A 233 -5.67 1.96 -4.21
N ALA A 234 -5.96 0.72 -4.60
CA ALA A 234 -5.16 -0.43 -4.25
C ALA A 234 -3.79 -0.37 -4.94
N PHE A 235 -2.74 -0.46 -4.15
CA PHE A 235 -1.35 -0.43 -4.60
C PHE A 235 -0.59 -1.65 -4.08
N ARG A 236 0.67 -1.81 -4.50
CA ARG A 236 1.62 -2.78 -3.93
C ARG A 236 2.99 -2.12 -3.78
N PHE A 237 3.80 -2.65 -2.87
CA PHE A 237 5.19 -2.23 -2.77
C PHE A 237 6.03 -2.87 -3.89
N LEU A 238 7.03 -2.13 -4.36
CA LEU A 238 8.01 -2.63 -5.32
C LEU A 238 8.97 -3.60 -4.61
N ASP A 239 9.47 -4.58 -5.37
CA ASP A 239 10.50 -5.53 -4.92
C ASP A 239 10.09 -6.36 -3.67
N VAL A 240 8.79 -6.52 -3.42
CA VAL A 240 8.25 -7.41 -2.38
C VAL A 240 7.54 -8.57 -3.07
N GLU A 241 8.03 -9.78 -2.86
CA GLU A 241 7.50 -11.00 -3.51
C GLU A 241 6.02 -11.23 -3.18
N VAL A 242 5.58 -10.80 -2.00
CA VAL A 242 4.24 -10.98 -1.46
C VAL A 242 3.59 -9.61 -1.25
N SER A 243 2.53 -9.31 -1.99
CA SER A 243 1.84 -8.02 -1.96
C SER A 243 0.80 -7.94 -0.83
N VAL A 244 1.25 -8.12 0.42
CA VAL A 244 0.44 -7.91 1.62
C VAL A 244 0.68 -6.51 2.18
N ILE A 245 -0.40 -5.82 2.54
CA ILE A 245 -0.38 -4.47 3.08
C ILE A 245 -1.10 -4.43 4.43
N TYR A 246 -0.51 -3.71 5.36
CA TYR A 246 -1.13 -3.25 6.60
C TYR A 246 -1.23 -1.73 6.55
N ILE A 247 -2.36 -1.17 6.93
CA ILE A 247 -2.58 0.27 7.04
C ILE A 247 -2.76 0.61 8.51
N THR A 248 -1.86 1.40 9.05
CA THR A 248 -1.92 1.88 10.42
C THR A 248 -2.27 3.35 10.42
N CYS A 249 -3.35 3.73 11.11
CA CYS A 249 -3.77 5.11 11.24
C CYS A 249 -3.74 5.60 12.69
N ILE A 250 -3.36 6.86 12.85
CA ILE A 250 -3.53 7.61 14.10
C ILE A 250 -4.88 8.33 14.01
N LEU A 251 -5.80 7.89 14.85
CA LEU A 251 -7.17 8.42 14.92
C LEU A 251 -7.30 9.36 16.11
N LYS A 252 -8.16 10.35 15.93
CA LYS A 252 -8.42 11.39 16.92
C LYS A 252 -9.90 11.66 17.03
N ALA A 253 -10.39 11.80 18.27
CA ALA A 253 -11.74 12.26 18.54
C ALA A 253 -11.70 13.58 19.34
N VAL A 254 -12.50 14.56 18.91
CA VAL A 254 -12.66 15.87 19.56
C VAL A 254 -14.13 16.17 19.79
N SER A 255 -14.45 17.19 20.59
CA SER A 255 -15.85 17.62 20.79
C SER A 255 -16.53 17.90 19.44
N ALA A 256 -17.76 17.43 19.24
CA ALA A 256 -18.53 17.71 18.04
C ALA A 256 -18.81 19.22 17.82
N THR A 257 -18.61 20.06 18.83
CA THR A 257 -18.71 21.52 18.74
C THR A 257 -17.41 22.19 18.28
N GLN A 258 -16.31 21.42 18.13
CA GLN A 258 -15.03 21.93 17.64
C GLN A 258 -15.21 22.39 16.19
N VAL A 259 -14.83 23.65 15.93
CA VAL A 259 -14.78 24.17 14.56
C VAL A 259 -13.55 23.56 13.86
N PRO A 260 -13.69 22.99 12.66
CA PRO A 260 -12.56 22.45 11.91
C PRO A 260 -11.45 23.50 11.73
N ASP A 261 -10.21 23.10 11.98
CA ASP A 261 -9.03 23.96 11.96
C ASP A 261 -7.86 23.24 11.27
N SER A 262 -6.67 23.85 11.26
CA SER A 262 -5.50 23.25 10.61
C SER A 262 -5.01 21.93 11.24
N MET A 263 -5.46 21.61 12.47
CA MET A 263 -5.12 20.38 13.21
C MET A 263 -6.25 19.35 13.18
N ASN A 264 -7.49 19.79 12.99
CA ASN A 264 -8.71 18.98 13.02
C ASN A 264 -9.44 19.15 11.69
N LYS A 265 -8.97 18.43 10.67
CA LYS A 265 -9.48 18.52 9.30
C LYS A 265 -9.40 17.17 8.58
N ALA A 266 -10.14 17.07 7.48
CA ALA A 266 -10.03 16.00 6.50
C ALA A 266 -10.01 16.66 5.13
N CYS A 267 -8.85 16.69 4.48
CA CYS A 267 -8.61 17.41 3.23
C CYS A 267 -8.36 16.42 2.10
N SER A 268 -9.07 16.61 0.99
CA SER A 268 -8.83 15.88 -0.26
C SER A 268 -8.37 16.82 -1.35
N TYR A 269 -7.47 16.34 -2.20
CA TYR A 269 -6.99 17.09 -3.33
C TYR A 269 -7.93 16.88 -4.52
N ASN A 270 -8.55 17.95 -5.01
CA ASN A 270 -9.35 17.91 -6.23
C ASN A 270 -8.45 18.24 -7.42
N ARG A 271 -8.32 17.29 -8.37
CA ARG A 271 -7.46 17.43 -9.54
C ARG A 271 -7.99 18.39 -10.57
N ASP A 272 -9.30 18.36 -10.83
CA ASP A 272 -9.94 19.25 -11.80
C ASP A 272 -9.72 20.72 -11.43
N ARG A 273 -9.73 21.01 -10.12
CA ARG A 273 -9.52 22.36 -9.56
C ARG A 273 -8.08 22.64 -9.16
N LYS A 274 -7.20 21.63 -9.19
CA LYS A 274 -5.81 21.67 -8.70
C LYS A 274 -5.69 22.32 -7.32
N SER A 275 -6.60 21.96 -6.42
CA SER A 275 -6.73 22.61 -5.12
C SER A 275 -7.18 21.62 -4.05
N TRP A 276 -6.69 21.81 -2.83
CA TRP A 276 -7.23 21.11 -1.67
C TRP A 276 -8.60 21.64 -1.29
N SER A 277 -9.50 20.73 -0.94
CA SER A 277 -10.81 21.04 -0.37
C SER A 277 -11.00 20.28 0.94
N PRO A 278 -11.45 20.94 2.02
CA PRO A 278 -11.85 20.25 3.22
C PRO A 278 -13.16 19.49 2.99
N LEU A 279 -13.35 18.41 3.74
CA LEU A 279 -14.64 17.76 3.91
C LEU A 279 -15.65 18.71 4.57
N GLU A 280 -15.20 19.45 5.59
CA GLU A 280 -15.99 20.32 6.46
C GLU A 280 -15.14 21.53 6.88
N GLY A 281 -15.77 22.70 7.02
CA GLY A 281 -15.10 23.94 7.45
C GLY A 281 -14.64 24.82 6.31
N SER A 282 -13.79 25.80 6.64
CA SER A 282 -13.33 26.82 5.70
C SER A 282 -12.21 26.30 4.79
N SER A 283 -12.15 26.72 3.53
CA SER A 283 -11.20 26.21 2.53
C SER A 283 -9.73 26.50 2.84
N ASP A 284 -9.44 27.51 3.65
CA ASP A 284 -8.10 27.93 4.05
C ASP A 284 -7.40 26.92 4.97
N ILE A 285 -8.15 26.10 5.73
CA ILE A 285 -7.57 25.11 6.66
C ILE A 285 -6.72 24.04 5.95
N CYS A 286 -6.98 23.79 4.66
CA CYS A 286 -6.23 22.82 3.86
C CYS A 286 -5.04 23.43 3.11
N GLN A 287 -4.80 24.74 3.18
CA GLN A 287 -3.69 25.37 2.45
C GLN A 287 -2.32 24.84 2.92
N CYS A 288 -2.20 24.46 4.20
CA CYS A 288 -0.97 23.88 4.76
C CYS A 288 -0.63 22.48 4.20
N CYS A 289 -1.57 21.80 3.54
CA CYS A 289 -1.33 20.53 2.86
C CYS A 289 -0.39 20.70 1.65
N ASN A 290 -0.40 21.87 0.99
CA ASN A 290 0.53 22.17 -0.11
C ASN A 290 1.97 22.34 0.36
N THR A 291 2.17 22.87 1.57
CA THR A 291 3.50 23.15 2.12
C THR A 291 4.10 21.96 2.84
N GLY A 292 3.36 20.85 3.00
CA GLY A 292 3.81 19.68 3.75
C GLY A 292 4.08 20.00 5.22
N GLY A 293 3.26 20.87 5.84
CA GLY A 293 3.49 21.32 7.20
C GLY A 293 2.29 22.01 7.80
N CYS A 294 1.45 21.26 8.53
CA CYS A 294 0.26 21.76 9.21
C CYS A 294 0.47 21.89 10.73
N GLN A 295 1.62 22.40 11.18
CA GLN A 295 1.85 22.68 12.59
C GLN A 295 1.07 23.93 13.02
N GLN A 296 0.65 23.95 14.29
CA GLN A 296 0.07 25.15 14.91
C GLN A 296 0.99 26.35 14.63
N PRO A 297 0.47 27.47 14.09
CA PRO A 297 1.20 28.71 14.13
C PRO A 297 1.46 29.02 15.60
N SER A 298 2.72 28.99 16.02
CA SER A 298 3.10 29.57 17.30
C SER A 298 2.63 31.03 17.24
N ALA A 299 1.65 31.37 18.06
CA ALA A 299 1.16 32.73 18.19
C ALA A 299 2.29 33.62 18.76
N LEU A 300 3.22 34.08 17.91
CA LEU A 300 4.28 35.05 18.20
C LEU A 300 4.84 35.68 16.91
N GLY A 301 3.93 36.16 16.06
CA GLY A 301 4.19 37.20 15.07
C GLY A 301 3.74 38.57 15.57
N GLY A 302 4.15 38.97 16.79
CA GLY A 302 3.72 40.21 17.43
C GLY A 302 4.88 41.17 17.67
N ARG A 303 5.00 42.17 16.81
CA ARG A 303 5.90 43.33 16.88
C ARG A 303 5.89 43.91 18.31
N ARG A 304 7.03 43.90 19.01
CA ARG A 304 7.18 44.52 20.34
C ARG A 304 6.97 46.03 20.24
N VAL A 305 5.79 46.50 20.61
CA VAL A 305 5.58 47.90 20.99
C VAL A 305 5.53 47.92 22.52
N ASN A 306 6.55 48.53 23.11
CA ASN A 306 6.68 48.70 24.55
C ASN A 306 5.68 49.79 24.98
N VAL A 307 4.58 49.41 25.63
CA VAL A 307 3.71 50.35 26.35
C VAL A 307 3.43 49.78 27.74
N GLY A 308 3.70 50.61 28.74
CA GLY A 308 3.73 50.25 30.17
C GLY A 308 2.42 49.69 30.71
N ARG A 309 2.56 48.79 31.69
CA ARG A 309 1.49 48.23 32.52
C ARG A 309 0.75 49.32 33.30
N PRO A 310 -0.55 49.09 33.55
CA PRO A 310 -1.02 49.05 34.93
C PRO A 310 -1.69 47.72 35.28
N ARG A 311 -1.58 47.36 36.56
CA ARG A 311 -2.18 46.18 37.20
C ARG A 311 -3.70 46.33 37.24
N GLY A 312 -4.41 45.38 36.64
CA GLY A 312 -5.87 45.27 36.71
C GLY A 312 -6.31 43.81 36.64
N PHE A 313 -6.94 43.37 37.71
CA PHE A 313 -7.46 42.03 37.97
C PHE A 313 -8.62 41.71 37.01
N TRP A 314 -8.44 40.74 36.09
CA TRP A 314 -9.53 40.18 35.29
C TRP A 314 -9.43 38.65 35.27
N LYS A 315 -10.57 38.03 35.63
CA LYS A 315 -10.81 36.60 35.70
C LYS A 315 -10.35 35.92 34.42
N ARG A 316 -9.43 34.97 34.54
CA ARG A 316 -9.22 33.93 33.53
C ARG A 316 -10.51 33.11 33.49
N HIS A 317 -11.33 33.33 32.46
CA HIS A 317 -12.22 32.28 32.00
C HIS A 317 -11.32 31.12 31.57
N ALA A 318 -11.34 30.05 32.36
CA ALA A 318 -10.75 28.79 31.98
C ALA A 318 -11.48 28.29 30.73
N VAL A 319 -10.87 28.49 29.56
CA VAL A 319 -11.23 27.76 28.35
C VAL A 319 -10.98 26.29 28.69
N GLY A 320 -12.06 25.52 28.75
CA GLY A 320 -12.03 24.12 29.12
C GLY A 320 -11.05 23.35 28.24
N HIS A 321 -10.18 22.60 28.88
CA HIS A 321 -9.32 21.61 28.24
C HIS A 321 -10.23 20.49 27.74
N HIS A 322 -10.73 20.59 26.50
CA HIS A 322 -11.28 19.41 25.83
C HIS A 322 -10.12 18.42 25.66
N THR A 323 -10.22 17.25 26.27
CA THR A 323 -9.19 16.22 26.23
C THR A 323 -9.16 15.59 24.84
N GLU A 324 -8.28 16.06 23.98
CA GLU A 324 -7.91 15.40 22.73
C GLU A 324 -7.27 14.04 23.08
N LYS A 325 -7.80 12.95 22.53
CA LYS A 325 -7.26 11.59 22.72
C LYS A 325 -6.92 11.01 21.36
N HIS A 326 -5.66 10.59 21.20
CA HIS A 326 -5.17 9.91 20.01
C HIS A 326 -5.04 8.40 20.27
N TYR A 327 -5.32 7.59 19.26
CA TYR A 327 -5.13 6.15 19.33
C TYR A 327 -4.74 5.57 17.97
N GLN A 328 -3.98 4.48 17.99
CA GLN A 328 -3.53 3.78 16.79
C GLN A 328 -4.48 2.64 16.43
N ALA A 329 -5.01 2.63 15.21
CA ALA A 329 -5.81 1.54 14.67
C ALA A 329 -5.15 0.94 13.44
N ILE A 330 -5.23 -0.38 13.28
CA ILE A 330 -4.58 -1.13 12.19
C ILE A 330 -5.66 -1.83 11.38
N LEU A 331 -5.51 -1.77 10.05
CA LEU A 331 -6.30 -2.49 9.07
C LEU A 331 -5.37 -3.41 8.26
N GLY A 332 -5.64 -4.71 8.27
CA GLY A 332 -4.86 -5.68 7.49
C GLY A 332 -4.85 -7.06 8.15
N PRO A 333 -4.33 -8.09 7.45
CA PRO A 333 -3.64 -8.02 6.16
C PRO A 333 -4.59 -7.74 4.99
N LEU A 334 -4.15 -6.94 4.02
CA LEU A 334 -4.79 -6.72 2.73
C LEU A 334 -3.92 -7.34 1.64
N LEU A 335 -4.44 -8.30 0.88
CA LEU A 335 -3.71 -8.96 -0.20
C LEU A 335 -4.06 -8.28 -1.54
N VAL A 336 -3.07 -7.72 -2.23
CA VAL A 336 -3.26 -7.08 -3.53
C VAL A 336 -2.66 -7.95 -4.63
N ILE A 337 -3.48 -8.35 -5.59
CA ILE A 337 -3.12 -9.21 -6.70
C ILE A 337 -3.10 -8.38 -7.99
N GLY A 338 -2.11 -8.58 -8.84
CA GLY A 338 -2.06 -7.91 -10.14
C GLY A 338 -0.76 -8.24 -10.86
N ALA A 339 -0.79 -8.14 -12.18
CA ALA A 339 0.42 -8.30 -12.97
C ALA A 339 1.41 -7.19 -12.60
N GLU A 340 2.66 -7.58 -12.41
CA GLU A 340 3.76 -6.64 -12.36
C GLU A 340 3.75 -5.81 -13.64
N HIS A 341 3.39 -4.53 -13.56
CA HIS A 341 3.81 -3.59 -14.57
C HIS A 341 5.34 -3.57 -14.48
N GLN A 342 5.99 -4.34 -15.35
CA GLN A 342 7.39 -4.12 -15.65
C GLN A 342 7.49 -2.64 -16.04
N PRO A 343 8.20 -1.80 -15.28
CA PRO A 343 8.53 -0.49 -15.80
C PRO A 343 9.24 -0.76 -17.13
N ALA A 344 8.70 -0.18 -18.21
CA ALA A 344 9.38 -0.22 -19.50
C ALA A 344 10.86 0.07 -19.24
N PRO A 345 11.79 -0.74 -19.77
CA PRO A 345 13.20 -0.58 -19.46
C PRO A 345 13.54 0.89 -19.69
N ARG A 346 13.93 1.58 -18.61
CA ARG A 346 14.59 2.87 -18.74
C ARG A 346 15.70 2.58 -19.73
N THR A 347 15.62 3.20 -20.91
CA THR A 347 16.69 3.21 -21.90
C THR A 347 17.85 3.97 -21.26
N GLY A 348 18.52 3.30 -20.33
CA GLY A 348 19.87 3.61 -19.94
C GLY A 348 20.67 3.42 -21.21
N LEU A 349 21.22 4.53 -21.70
CA LEU A 349 22.17 4.57 -22.79
C LEU A 349 23.48 3.90 -22.31
N SER A 350 23.43 2.60 -22.04
CA SER A 350 24.60 1.77 -21.83
C SER A 350 25.10 1.40 -23.22
N ARG A 351 26.05 2.21 -23.70
CA ARG A 351 26.79 2.01 -24.94
C ARG A 351 27.55 0.68 -24.87
N VAL A 352 26.87 -0.41 -25.23
CA VAL A 352 27.51 -1.69 -25.56
C VAL A 352 27.59 -1.75 -27.07
N SER A 353 28.80 -1.54 -27.58
CA SER A 353 29.12 -1.67 -29.00
C SER A 353 28.82 -3.10 -29.47
N ARG A 354 27.76 -3.25 -30.27
CA ARG A 354 27.64 -4.35 -31.22
C ARG A 354 27.37 -3.78 -32.60
N THR A 355 28.42 -3.83 -33.41
CA THR A 355 28.40 -3.63 -34.85
C THR A 355 27.36 -4.57 -35.46
N THR A 356 26.26 -4.00 -35.93
CA THR A 356 25.41 -4.61 -36.94
C THR A 356 25.22 -3.57 -38.04
N SER A 357 25.64 -3.98 -39.23
CA SER A 357 25.72 -3.21 -40.47
C SER A 357 24.33 -2.86 -40.99
N GLU A 358 24.05 -1.57 -41.09
CA GLU A 358 22.94 -1.02 -41.87
C GLU A 358 23.50 -0.53 -43.22
N PRO A 359 22.83 -0.81 -44.36
CA PRO A 359 23.40 -0.57 -45.68
C PRO A 359 23.34 0.92 -46.04
N GLN A 360 24.51 1.49 -46.34
CA GLN A 360 24.65 2.87 -46.77
C GLN A 360 24.00 3.07 -48.15
N THR A 361 22.96 3.90 -48.19
CA THR A 361 22.42 4.49 -49.40
C THR A 361 23.49 5.37 -50.04
N LEU A 362 24.08 4.88 -51.13
CA LEU A 362 25.07 5.59 -51.94
C LEU A 362 24.45 6.85 -52.55
N GLU A 363 24.87 7.98 -52.02
CA GLU A 363 24.61 9.34 -52.51
C GLU A 363 24.98 9.45 -54.01
N LEU A 364 24.01 9.90 -54.82
CA LEU A 364 24.01 9.89 -56.29
C LEU A 364 25.24 10.57 -56.93
N TRP A 365 25.91 11.48 -56.21
CA TRP A 365 27.12 12.18 -56.67
C TRP A 365 28.35 11.25 -56.77
N VAL A 366 28.42 10.18 -55.97
CA VAL A 366 29.55 9.24 -56.01
C VAL A 366 29.58 8.47 -57.34
N LEU A 367 28.42 8.12 -57.88
CA LEU A 367 28.31 7.46 -59.19
C LEU A 367 28.75 8.39 -60.33
N VAL A 368 28.47 9.70 -60.23
CA VAL A 368 28.92 10.69 -61.22
C VAL A 368 30.44 10.89 -61.17
N ALA A 369 31.06 10.83 -59.98
CA ALA A 369 32.51 10.90 -59.82
C ALA A 369 33.24 9.64 -60.34
N VAL A 370 32.66 8.46 -60.16
CA VAL A 370 33.23 7.20 -60.68
C VAL A 370 33.10 7.11 -62.20
N ALA A 371 31.99 7.59 -62.77
CA ALA A 371 31.81 7.63 -64.22
C ALA A 371 32.78 8.61 -64.92
N SER A 372 33.05 9.77 -64.31
CA SER A 372 33.99 10.75 -64.88
C SER A 372 35.45 10.29 -64.81
N THR A 373 35.85 9.61 -63.73
CA THR A 373 37.22 9.06 -63.62
C THR A 373 37.44 7.88 -64.55
N SER A 374 36.42 7.03 -64.79
CA SER A 374 36.51 5.92 -65.75
C SER A 374 36.71 6.38 -67.19
N LEU A 375 36.09 7.50 -67.59
CA LEU A 375 36.23 8.08 -68.93
C LEU A 375 37.63 8.66 -69.18
N VAL A 376 38.25 9.25 -68.15
CA VAL A 376 39.62 9.76 -68.23
C VAL A 376 40.64 8.61 -68.34
N VAL A 377 40.45 7.53 -67.57
CA VAL A 377 41.34 6.36 -67.64
C VAL A 377 41.25 5.66 -69.01
N ALA A 378 40.04 5.56 -69.59
CA ALA A 378 39.88 5.02 -70.94
C ALA A 378 40.57 5.88 -72.01
N ALA A 379 40.48 7.22 -71.92
CA ALA A 379 41.14 8.12 -72.85
C ALA A 379 42.68 8.03 -72.77
N VAL A 380 43.24 7.92 -71.56
CA VAL A 380 44.69 7.72 -71.37
C VAL A 380 45.12 6.34 -71.88
N GLY A 381 44.32 5.29 -71.66
CA GLY A 381 44.58 3.94 -72.17
C GLY A 381 44.67 3.89 -73.69
N VAL A 382 43.71 4.52 -74.40
CA VAL A 382 43.73 4.57 -75.88
C VAL A 382 44.93 5.38 -76.40
N ALA A 383 45.31 6.48 -75.73
CA ALA A 383 46.49 7.25 -76.10
C ALA A 383 47.80 6.46 -75.88
N CYS A 384 47.90 5.67 -74.80
CA CYS A 384 49.06 4.81 -74.54
C CYS A 384 49.17 3.66 -75.55
N ILE A 385 48.06 3.02 -75.91
CA ILE A 385 48.04 1.96 -76.95
C ILE A 385 48.40 2.54 -78.32
N GLY A 386 47.91 3.74 -78.65
CA GLY A 386 48.29 4.45 -79.86
C GLY A 386 49.79 4.71 -79.95
N LYS A 387 50.43 5.20 -78.87
CA LYS A 387 51.89 5.42 -78.81
C LYS A 387 52.69 4.12 -78.90
N LEU A 388 52.22 3.03 -78.29
CA LEU A 388 52.88 1.72 -78.35
C LEU A 388 52.81 1.08 -79.75
N LEU A 389 51.70 1.26 -80.47
CA LEU A 389 51.56 0.78 -81.85
C LEU A 389 52.45 1.59 -82.82
N LEU A 390 52.53 2.91 -82.67
CA LEU A 390 53.43 3.77 -83.46
C LEU A 390 54.92 3.41 -83.24
N ASN A 391 55.34 3.12 -82.02
CA ASN A 391 56.72 2.66 -81.75
C ASN A 391 57.02 1.25 -82.34
N ARG A 392 56.02 0.37 -82.44
CA ARG A 392 56.19 -0.96 -83.06
C ARG A 392 56.34 -0.92 -84.59
N PHE A 393 55.79 0.10 -85.26
CA PHE A 393 55.99 0.29 -86.70
C PHE A 393 57.35 0.94 -87.01
N SER A 394 57.89 1.77 -86.11
CA SER A 394 59.22 2.38 -86.30
C SER A 394 60.38 1.39 -86.13
N HIS A 395 60.20 0.30 -85.39
CA HIS A 395 61.23 -0.73 -85.17
C HIS A 395 61.28 -1.84 -86.22
N LYS A 396 60.31 -1.91 -87.15
CA LYS A 396 60.29 -2.87 -88.26
C LYS A 396 60.89 -2.33 -89.58
N ALA A 397 61.38 -1.09 -89.58
CA ALA A 397 61.97 -0.46 -90.76
C ALA A 397 63.52 -0.45 -90.74
N VAL A 398 64.15 -1.12 -89.77
CA VAL A 398 65.61 -1.21 -89.64
C VAL A 398 66.01 -2.70 -89.57
N GLU A 399 65.72 -3.43 -90.64
CA GLU A 399 66.39 -4.69 -90.98
C GLU A 399 66.14 -4.98 -92.47
N GLN A 400 66.85 -4.23 -93.31
CA GLN A 400 67.39 -4.71 -94.58
C GLN A 400 68.75 -4.05 -94.81
#